data_AF-A0A091G097-F1
#
_entry.id   AF-A0A091G097-F1
#
_cell.length_a   1.000
_cell.length_b   1.000
_cell.length_c   1.000
_cell.angle_alpha   90.00
_cell.angle_beta   90.00
_cell.angle_gamma   90.00
#
_symmetry.space_group_name_H-M   'P 1'
#
loop_
_entity.id
_entity.type
_entity.pdbx_description
1 polymer ?
#
loop_
_entity_poly.entity_id
_entity_poly.type
_entity_poly.pdbx_seq_one_letter_code
_entity_poly.pdbx_strand_id
1 'polypeptide(L)'
;MVVPVYAKSPDTANDKDVQEVLEQGWQLLSIMHKDKAGLDKAIVLFKNALEKYPQYKELLSWKVAEMTFKKADEERDKEKRKQLYKETLDYSQKAIQLNPQSSGGHYWAGLAYVRLAELSGILSGIGLVNKAKTAHSDATVLRLTGRDKCFL
;
A
#
# COMPACT_ATOMS: atom_id res chain seq x y z
N MET A 1 21.79 -16.07 -16.59
CA MET A 1 20.92 -14.96 -16.13
C MET A 1 20.35 -15.42 -14.81
N VAL A 2 20.81 -14.86 -13.68
CA VAL A 2 20.33 -15.25 -12.35
C VAL A 2 18.95 -14.64 -12.21
N VAL A 3 17.91 -15.47 -12.27
CA VAL A 3 16.53 -15.04 -12.03
C VAL A 3 16.50 -14.49 -10.60
N PRO A 4 16.05 -13.24 -10.36
CA PRO A 4 15.96 -12.74 -9.00
C PRO A 4 15.09 -13.69 -8.19
N VAL A 5 15.64 -14.22 -7.10
CA VAL A 5 14.94 -15.10 -6.18
C VAL A 5 13.91 -14.24 -5.47
N TYR A 6 12.73 -14.07 -6.05
CA TYR A 6 11.58 -13.58 -5.28
C TYR A 6 11.37 -14.61 -4.16
N ALA A 7 11.65 -14.20 -2.92
CA ALA A 7 11.50 -15.07 -1.77
C ALA A 7 10.08 -15.66 -1.81
N LYS A 8 10.00 -16.99 -1.94
CA LYS A 8 8.73 -17.69 -1.82
C LYS A 8 8.17 -17.37 -0.44
N SER A 9 6.89 -17.02 -0.39
CA SER A 9 6.12 -16.97 0.86
C SER A 9 6.42 -18.25 1.67
N PRO A 10 6.49 -18.18 3.01
CA PRO A 10 6.84 -19.35 3.81
C PRO A 10 5.93 -20.52 3.43
N ASP A 11 6.54 -21.70 3.28
CA ASP A 11 5.81 -22.88 2.84
C ASP A 11 4.80 -23.30 3.93
N THR A 12 3.53 -23.06 3.65
CA THR A 12 2.41 -23.44 4.51
C THR A 12 1.82 -24.79 4.12
N ALA A 13 2.38 -25.50 3.13
CA ALA A 13 1.79 -26.73 2.57
C ALA A 13 1.52 -27.82 3.62
N ASN A 14 2.33 -27.88 4.68
CA ASN A 14 2.27 -28.94 5.70
C ASN A 14 1.51 -28.54 6.97
N ASP A 15 1.12 -27.27 7.13
CA ASP A 15 0.42 -26.79 8.32
C ASP A 15 -1.05 -26.47 7.97
N LYS A 16 -1.92 -27.46 8.24
CA LYS A 16 -3.35 -27.38 7.93
C LYS A 16 -4.04 -26.25 8.71
N ASP A 17 -3.63 -26.00 9.94
CA ASP A 17 -4.29 -25.03 10.80
C ASP A 17 -4.04 -23.60 10.28
N VAL A 18 -2.83 -23.33 9.80
CA VAL A 18 -2.49 -22.05 9.17
C VAL A 18 -3.14 -21.91 7.80
N GLN A 19 -3.24 -22.99 7.02
CA GLN A 19 -3.99 -22.96 5.75
C GLN A 19 -5.45 -22.61 5.97
N GLU A 20 -6.08 -23.19 6.98
CA GLU A 20 -7.48 -22.91 7.32
C GLU A 20 -7.66 -21.43 7.70
N VAL A 21 -6.76 -20.87 8.52
CA VAL A 21 -6.76 -19.44 8.86
C VAL A 21 -6.64 -18.58 7.62
N LEU A 22 -5.72 -18.92 6.72
CA LEU A 22 -5.57 -18.20 5.46
C LEU A 22 -6.86 -18.27 4.66
N GLU A 23 -7.38 -19.46 4.41
CA GLU A 23 -8.62 -19.69 3.64
C GLU A 23 -9.80 -18.90 4.21
N GLN A 24 -10.02 -18.95 5.53
CA GLN A 24 -11.05 -18.15 6.20
C GLN A 24 -10.85 -16.65 5.96
N GLY A 25 -9.61 -16.17 6.04
CA GLY A 25 -9.28 -14.78 5.69
C GLY A 25 -9.58 -14.43 4.22
N TRP A 26 -9.28 -15.31 3.28
CA TRP A 26 -9.61 -15.14 1.86
C TRP A 26 -11.12 -15.13 1.61
N GLN A 27 -11.88 -15.97 2.31
CA GLN A 27 -13.34 -15.98 2.24
C GLN A 27 -13.93 -14.66 2.75
N LEU A 28 -13.41 -14.15 3.87
CA LEU A 28 -13.82 -12.86 4.42
C LEU A 28 -13.47 -11.70 3.48
N LEU A 29 -12.32 -11.76 2.80
CA LEU A 29 -11.94 -10.80 1.76
C LEU A 29 -12.88 -10.89 0.55
N SER A 30 -13.23 -12.10 0.08
CA SER A 30 -14.05 -12.27 -1.14
C SER A 30 -15.44 -11.64 -1.01
N ILE A 31 -15.99 -11.62 0.20
CA ILE A 31 -17.28 -11.00 0.50
C ILE A 31 -17.19 -9.52 0.87
N MET A 32 -16.01 -8.90 0.82
CA MET A 32 -15.81 -7.50 1.26
C MET A 32 -16.70 -6.49 0.51
N HIS A 33 -17.01 -6.76 -0.76
CA HIS A 33 -17.90 -5.92 -1.56
C HIS A 33 -19.36 -5.95 -1.08
N LYS A 34 -19.73 -6.98 -0.30
CA LYS A 34 -21.06 -7.18 0.26
C LYS A 34 -21.11 -6.80 1.74
N ASP A 35 -20.07 -7.13 2.50
CA ASP A 35 -19.98 -6.88 3.93
C ASP A 35 -18.59 -6.31 4.29
N LYS A 36 -18.55 -5.01 4.59
CA LYS A 36 -17.33 -4.32 5.03
C LYS A 36 -16.83 -4.84 6.39
N ALA A 37 -17.72 -5.39 7.22
CA ALA A 37 -17.33 -6.01 8.49
C ALA A 37 -16.52 -7.30 8.28
N GLY A 38 -16.53 -7.87 7.06
CA GLY A 38 -15.65 -8.96 6.67
C GLY A 38 -14.17 -8.61 6.85
N LEU A 39 -13.79 -7.36 6.55
CA LEU A 39 -12.41 -6.89 6.75
C LEU A 39 -12.02 -6.85 8.22
N ASP A 40 -12.91 -6.37 9.09
CA ASP A 40 -12.67 -6.34 10.54
C ASP A 40 -12.49 -7.75 11.11
N LYS A 41 -13.35 -8.69 10.68
CA LYS A 41 -13.23 -10.10 11.05
C LYS A 41 -11.90 -10.69 10.57
N ALA A 42 -11.49 -10.40 9.34
CA ALA A 42 -10.23 -10.90 8.79
C ALA A 42 -9.00 -10.32 9.52
N ILE A 43 -9.03 -9.03 9.86
CA ILE A 43 -7.98 -8.39 10.66
C ILE A 43 -7.86 -9.09 12.02
N VAL A 44 -8.97 -9.30 12.72
CA VAL A 44 -8.98 -9.99 14.03
C VAL A 44 -8.48 -11.43 13.89
N LEU A 45 -8.93 -12.15 12.87
CA LEU A 45 -8.51 -13.52 12.60
C LEU A 45 -6.98 -13.63 12.43
N PHE A 46 -6.38 -12.79 11.58
CA PHE A 46 -4.94 -12.80 11.37
C PHE A 46 -4.15 -12.29 12.59
N LYS A 47 -4.68 -11.31 13.33
CA LYS A 47 -4.04 -10.86 14.58
C LYS A 47 -4.01 -11.95 15.64
N ASN A 48 -5.09 -12.71 15.80
CA ASN A 48 -5.11 -13.86 16.71
C ASN A 48 -4.16 -14.97 16.24
N ALA A 49 -4.04 -15.18 14.93
CA ALA A 49 -3.11 -16.15 14.38
C ALA A 49 -1.63 -15.79 14.61
N LEU A 50 -1.29 -14.49 14.69
CA LEU A 50 0.08 -14.04 15.00
C LEU A 50 0.57 -14.53 16.37
N GLU A 51 -0.34 -14.67 17.33
CA GLU A 51 -0.03 -15.17 18.68
C GLU A 51 0.14 -16.69 18.69
N LYS A 52 -0.71 -17.39 17.93
CA LYS A 52 -0.73 -18.86 17.87
C LYS A 52 0.42 -19.45 17.06
N TYR A 53 0.82 -18.79 15.99
CA TYR A 53 1.79 -19.32 15.03
C TYR A 53 3.00 -18.41 14.86
N PRO A 54 3.94 -18.42 15.83
CA PRO A 54 5.11 -17.55 15.80
C PRO A 54 5.99 -17.76 14.57
N GLN A 55 6.02 -18.98 14.01
CA GLN A 55 6.77 -19.33 12.80
C GLN A 55 6.23 -18.67 11.53
N TYR A 56 4.95 -18.29 11.50
CA TYR A 56 4.32 -17.61 10.36
C TYR A 56 4.13 -16.12 10.60
N LYS A 57 4.77 -15.54 11.62
CA LYS A 57 4.62 -14.11 11.96
C LYS A 57 4.89 -13.17 10.81
N GLU A 58 5.86 -13.49 9.96
CA GLU A 58 6.16 -12.71 8.76
C GLU A 58 4.95 -12.65 7.81
N LEU A 59 4.48 -13.82 7.40
CA LEU A 59 3.33 -13.99 6.50
C LEU A 59 2.07 -13.34 7.06
N LEU A 60 1.74 -13.68 8.30
CA LEU A 60 0.55 -13.18 8.98
C LEU A 60 0.63 -11.66 9.19
N SER A 61 1.81 -11.09 9.39
CA SER A 61 1.97 -9.63 9.53
C SER A 61 1.58 -8.90 8.25
N TRP A 62 2.09 -9.32 7.09
CA TRP A 62 1.69 -8.65 5.85
C TRP A 62 0.26 -9.00 5.42
N LYS A 63 -0.31 -10.12 5.87
CA LYS A 63 -1.76 -10.39 5.72
C LYS A 63 -2.63 -9.45 6.54
N VAL A 64 -2.23 -9.11 7.76
CA VAL A 64 -2.88 -8.02 8.51
C VAL A 64 -2.75 -6.70 7.76
N ALA A 65 -1.56 -6.38 7.23
CA ALA A 65 -1.36 -5.17 6.43
C ALA A 65 -2.29 -5.10 5.21
N GLU A 66 -2.42 -6.20 4.46
CA GLU A 66 -3.34 -6.31 3.32
C GLU A 66 -4.79 -5.98 3.71
N MET A 67 -5.32 -6.62 4.75
CA MET A 67 -6.70 -6.38 5.19
C MET A 67 -6.90 -4.95 5.70
N THR A 68 -5.95 -4.43 6.47
CA THR A 68 -5.99 -3.05 6.99
C THR A 68 -5.92 -2.02 5.87
N PHE A 69 -5.12 -2.26 4.82
CA PHE A 69 -5.06 -1.39 3.65
C PHE A 69 -6.40 -1.37 2.91
N LYS A 70 -7.00 -2.55 2.68
CA LYS A 70 -8.32 -2.66 2.04
C LYS A 70 -9.40 -1.94 2.86
N LYS A 71 -9.33 -2.02 4.18
CA LYS A 71 -10.21 -1.27 5.08
C LYS A 71 -9.99 0.24 4.95
N ALA A 72 -8.74 0.68 4.85
CA ALA A 72 -8.40 2.08 4.64
C ALA A 72 -8.99 2.63 3.32
N ASP A 73 -8.90 1.89 2.22
CA ASP A 73 -9.45 2.29 0.92
C ASP A 73 -10.99 2.44 0.94
N GLU A 74 -11.67 1.66 1.79
CA GLU A 74 -13.14 1.73 1.97
C GLU A 74 -13.60 2.79 2.99
N GLU A 75 -12.68 3.36 3.75
CA GLU A 75 -12.96 4.34 4.80
C GLU A 75 -13.16 5.74 4.22
N ARG A 76 -14.26 6.38 4.61
CA ARG A 76 -14.64 7.72 4.12
C ARG A 76 -13.98 8.80 4.94
N ASP A 77 -13.83 8.60 6.23
CA ASP A 77 -13.17 9.56 7.12
C ASP A 77 -11.67 9.65 6.80
N LYS A 78 -11.20 10.87 6.53
CA LYS A 78 -9.81 11.11 6.11
C LYS A 78 -8.81 10.75 7.21
N GLU A 79 -9.10 11.06 8.46
CA GLU A 79 -8.17 10.82 9.58
C GLU A 79 -8.14 9.35 9.97
N LYS A 80 -9.30 8.67 9.99
CA LYS A 80 -9.35 7.21 10.20
C LYS A 80 -8.62 6.47 9.09
N ARG A 81 -8.84 6.85 7.84
CA ARG A 81 -8.14 6.27 6.68
C ARG A 81 -6.62 6.47 6.78
N LYS A 82 -6.17 7.67 7.18
CA LYS A 82 -4.74 7.94 7.45
C LYS A 82 -4.18 7.05 8.57
N GLN A 83 -4.93 6.85 9.66
CA GLN A 83 -4.54 5.94 10.74
C GLN A 83 -4.41 4.49 10.25
N LEU A 84 -5.37 4.02 9.46
CA LEU A 84 -5.33 2.66 8.88
C LEU A 84 -4.16 2.47 7.92
N TYR A 85 -3.80 3.47 7.10
CA TYR A 85 -2.59 3.37 6.28
C TYR A 85 -1.30 3.36 7.10
N LYS A 86 -1.24 4.07 8.23
CA LYS A 86 -0.11 3.96 9.16
C LYS A 86 -0.03 2.57 9.78
N GLU A 87 -1.16 2.00 10.21
CA GLU A 87 -1.21 0.64 10.73
C GLU A 87 -0.78 -0.38 9.66
N THR A 88 -1.20 -0.19 8.41
CA THR A 88 -0.72 -0.99 7.27
C THR A 88 0.80 -0.96 7.17
N LEU A 89 1.38 0.24 7.28
CA LEU A 89 2.83 0.42 7.21
C LEU A 89 3.54 -0.29 8.37
N ASP A 90 3.02 -0.17 9.60
CA ASP A 90 3.60 -0.82 10.78
C ASP A 90 3.66 -2.35 10.63
N TYR A 91 2.56 -2.96 10.19
CA TYR A 91 2.52 -4.42 9.97
C TYR A 91 3.38 -4.86 8.78
N SER A 92 3.46 -4.05 7.72
CA SER A 92 4.35 -4.29 6.58
C SER A 92 5.81 -4.26 7.01
N GLN A 93 6.19 -3.29 7.85
CA GLN A 93 7.54 -3.17 8.41
C GLN A 93 7.87 -4.34 9.35
N LYS A 94 6.91 -4.82 10.15
CA LYS A 94 7.10 -6.05 10.95
C LYS A 94 7.44 -7.24 10.06
N ALA A 95 6.75 -7.41 8.93
CA ALA A 95 7.06 -8.48 7.98
C ALA A 95 8.48 -8.31 7.39
N ILE A 96 8.88 -7.10 7.01
CA ILE A 96 10.23 -6.79 6.50
C ILE A 96 11.31 -7.03 7.57
N GLN A 97 11.04 -6.73 8.84
CA GLN A 97 11.99 -6.97 9.94
C GLN A 97 12.22 -8.47 10.16
N LEU A 98 11.16 -9.28 10.06
CA LEU A 98 11.23 -10.73 10.20
C LEU A 98 11.87 -11.39 8.97
N ASN A 99 11.60 -10.85 7.78
CA ASN A 99 12.21 -11.27 6.53
C ASN A 99 12.50 -10.05 5.66
N PRO A 100 13.76 -9.59 5.56
CA PRO A 100 14.13 -8.44 4.72
C PRO A 100 13.76 -8.58 3.24
N GLN A 101 13.51 -9.79 2.76
CA GLN A 101 13.07 -10.10 1.39
C GLN A 101 11.56 -10.37 1.28
N SER A 102 10.77 -10.01 2.30
CA SER A 102 9.31 -10.16 2.29
C SER A 102 8.67 -9.39 1.13
N SER A 103 8.22 -10.13 0.10
CA SER A 103 7.54 -9.54 -1.05
C SER A 103 6.25 -8.83 -0.65
N GLY A 104 5.45 -9.46 0.21
CA GLY A 104 4.22 -8.88 0.78
C GLY A 104 4.51 -7.64 1.63
N GLY A 105 5.53 -7.70 2.50
CA GLY A 105 5.93 -6.56 3.33
C GLY A 105 6.33 -5.35 2.49
N HIS A 106 7.21 -5.51 1.51
CA HIS A 106 7.62 -4.40 0.63
C HIS A 106 6.46 -3.87 -0.22
N TYR A 107 5.61 -4.75 -0.74
CA TYR A 107 4.46 -4.38 -1.55
C TYR A 107 3.48 -3.49 -0.77
N TRP A 108 3.04 -3.94 0.41
CA TRP A 108 2.07 -3.19 1.22
C TRP A 108 2.67 -1.94 1.86
N ALA A 109 3.95 -1.95 2.23
CA ALA A 109 4.65 -0.74 2.68
C ALA A 109 4.68 0.32 1.57
N GLY A 110 5.02 -0.08 0.33
CA GLY A 110 5.04 0.82 -0.82
C GLY A 110 3.69 1.47 -1.08
N LEU A 111 2.60 0.68 -1.10
CA LEU A 111 1.25 1.20 -1.27
C LEU A 111 0.83 2.14 -0.13
N ALA A 112 1.16 1.79 1.13
CA ALA A 112 0.87 2.63 2.27
C ALA A 112 1.60 3.99 2.19
N TYR A 113 2.89 4.00 1.80
CA TYR A 113 3.63 5.25 1.59
C TYR A 113 3.00 6.12 0.52
N VAL A 114 2.61 5.54 -0.63
CA VAL A 114 1.93 6.28 -1.70
C VAL A 114 0.64 6.94 -1.17
N ARG A 115 -0.21 6.17 -0.50
CA ARG A 115 -1.48 6.69 0.05
C ARG A 115 -1.27 7.77 1.12
N LEU A 116 -0.27 7.62 1.99
CA LEU A 116 0.06 8.65 2.98
C LEU A 116 0.62 9.94 2.33
N ALA A 117 1.40 9.80 1.26
CA ALA A 117 1.90 10.94 0.47
C ALA A 117 0.77 11.68 -0.27
N GLU A 118 -0.21 10.93 -0.80
CA GLU A 118 -1.43 11.48 -1.39
C GLU A 118 -2.24 12.27 -0.35
N LEU A 119 -2.48 11.69 0.84
CA LEU A 119 -3.28 12.33 1.91
C LEU A 119 -2.62 13.59 2.51
N SER A 120 -1.29 13.61 2.54
CA SER A 120 -0.50 14.77 3.02
C SER A 120 -0.35 15.86 1.97
N GLY A 121 -0.74 15.62 0.72
CA GLY A 121 -0.58 16.58 -0.38
C GLY A 121 0.87 16.74 -0.85
N ILE A 122 1.79 15.86 -0.45
CA ILE A 122 3.19 15.94 -0.90
C ILE A 122 3.29 15.68 -2.41
N LEU A 123 2.44 14.79 -2.94
CA LEU A 123 2.41 14.50 -4.39
C LEU A 123 1.78 15.63 -5.22
N SER A 124 0.91 16.48 -4.64
CA SER A 124 0.39 17.64 -5.38
C SER A 124 1.46 18.70 -5.63
N GLY A 125 2.46 18.81 -4.74
CA GLY A 125 3.66 19.63 -4.95
C GLY A 125 4.51 19.17 -6.15
N ILE A 126 4.67 17.86 -6.35
CA ILE A 126 5.40 17.31 -7.51
C ILE A 126 4.68 17.67 -8.83
N GLY A 127 3.35 17.61 -8.85
CA GLY A 127 2.54 18.03 -9.99
C GLY A 127 2.67 19.53 -10.32
N LEU A 128 2.82 20.39 -9.31
CA LEU A 128 3.05 21.83 -9.51
C LEU A 128 4.44 22.13 -10.10
N VAL A 129 5.48 21.40 -9.69
CA VAL A 129 6.83 21.54 -10.28
C VAL A 129 6.83 21.20 -11.77
N ASN A 130 6.09 20.15 -12.16
CA ASN A 130 5.95 19.78 -13.57
C ASN A 130 5.18 20.85 -14.37
N LYS A 131 4.13 21.46 -13.81
CA LYS A 131 3.41 22.59 -14.44
C LYS A 131 4.25 23.86 -14.55
N ALA A 132 5.10 24.14 -13.56
CA ALA A 132 6.03 25.27 -13.62
C ALA A 132 7.07 25.10 -14.74
N LYS A 133 7.52 23.85 -14.99
CA LYS A 133 8.46 23.53 -16.06
C LYS A 133 7.85 23.71 -17.46
N THR A 134 6.58 23.32 -17.65
CA THR A 134 5.86 23.55 -18.92
C THR A 134 5.47 25.02 -19.12
N ALA A 135 5.14 25.75 -18.06
CA ALA A 135 4.90 27.19 -18.13
C ALA A 135 6.17 27.97 -18.52
N HIS A 136 7.35 27.50 -18.08
CA HIS A 136 8.62 28.10 -18.49
C HIS A 136 8.95 27.90 -19.97
N SER A 137 8.61 26.74 -20.55
CA SER A 137 8.77 26.51 -22.00
C SER A 137 7.80 27.35 -22.82
N ASP A 138 6.54 27.50 -22.40
CA ASP A 138 5.54 28.32 -23.10
C ASP A 138 5.85 29.83 -23.00
N ALA A 139 6.33 30.29 -21.85
CA ALA A 139 6.75 31.68 -21.66
C ALA A 139 7.99 32.05 -22.49
N THR A 140 8.82 31.08 -22.86
CA THR A 140 9.97 31.30 -23.74
C THR A 140 9.53 31.44 -25.20
N VAL A 141 8.50 30.71 -25.64
CA VAL A 141 7.94 30.82 -26.99
C VAL A 141 7.18 32.14 -27.19
N LEU A 142 6.44 32.61 -26.18
CA LEU A 142 5.68 33.87 -26.28
C LEU A 142 6.57 35.13 -26.31
N ARG A 143 7.81 35.04 -25.80
CA ARG A 143 8.77 36.15 -25.82
C ARG A 143 9.52 36.30 -27.16
N LEU A 144 9.44 35.28 -28.03
CA LEU A 144 10.03 35.27 -29.37
C LEU A 144 9.02 35.68 -30.46
N THR A 145 7.71 35.58 -30.21
CA THR A 145 6.65 36.00 -31.15
C THR A 145 6.10 37.41 -30.90
N GLY A 146 6.51 38.07 -29.81
CA GLY A 146 6.05 39.42 -29.43
C GLY A 146 6.96 40.58 -29.87
N ARG A 147 7.99 40.35 -30.71
CA ARG A 147 8.97 41.38 -31.09
C ARG A 147 8.93 41.84 -32.55
N ASP A 148 7.84 41.59 -33.27
CA ASP A 148 7.70 41.96 -34.71
C ASP A 148 6.52 42.91 -35.02
N LYS A 149 6.06 43.72 -34.06
CA LYS A 149 5.03 44.76 -34.33
C LYS A 149 5.36 46.10 -33.70
N CYS A 150 6.49 46.67 -34.08
CA CYS A 150 6.75 48.11 -34.03
C CYS A 150 7.67 48.44 -35.19
N PHE A 151 7.13 48.68 -36.39
CA PHE A 151 7.67 49.62 -37.38
C PHE A 151 6.65 49.79 -38.51
N LEU A 152 6.31 51.07 -38.75
CA LEU A 152 5.45 51.67 -39.78
C LEU A 152 3.94 51.64 -39.52
#